data_AF-A0AAX3FN75-F1
#
_entry.id   AF-A0AAX3FN75-F1
#
_cell.length_a   1.000
_cell.length_b   1.000
_cell.length_c   1.000
_cell.angle_alpha   90.00
_cell.angle_beta   90.00
_cell.angle_gamma   90.00
#
_symmetry.space_group_name_H-M   'P 1'
#
loop_
_entity.id
_entity.type
_entity.pdbx_description
1 polymer ?
#
loop_
_entity_poly.entity_id
_entity_poly.type
_entity_poly.pdbx_seq_one_letter_code
_entity_poly.pdbx_strand_id
1 'polypeptide(L)'
;MINLIKNAISTPYFSTFFPRHIQTNHFLPKYASFTKPTANYLTKPFSVSHEDASISSKANALKEYVAKNQTKLFQNVTNAYKTDSDKDGIIDINDKNPNMWNVSDRDLRIFSALSYQNKDKLDAYFKLKSTVIDSNYAQQIKEVVNHWEVLRTESPGSGLDYTIFGNGKNSDGSYNNVVIAFRGTTNLPDLTADLRLTFGDTPMQTAYLDQAAKYIEAYKPKNVYSTGHSLGGYLAEYFVAHTIQSRADWAGMFKRSALFNPAVLKHHDLSSQTLKKAYSLANEFTKTNVTDDSDKSHVVTKHKTDSYVIKGEFVDKFLGHYDGTTFFDFKQGKLSGLHALSSFFEKDNQLKDTFSQGYRIDHHYDNNDSDNDGLTDTMEKRIGSNIHKADTDNDGYDDSTEAYLGSNVLASNIIPTLTEKGVQIVNLNANGDSTTYSIHAEQPIALTAEYRAADEAAPMAINSELAESSLLATEFEQPFETEVFSLSSEFSANDDNLNAINVAANDSNFSYPAATHFAGFTANIEVPQYGAAVM
;
A
#
# COMPACT_ATOMS: atom_id res chain seq x y z
N MET A 1 -63.48 -35.72 26.01
CA MET A 1 -64.46 -36.01 24.94
C MET A 1 -63.87 -35.40 23.65
N ILE A 2 -63.45 -36.13 22.61
CA ILE A 2 -64.18 -37.08 21.72
C ILE A 2 -65.06 -36.29 20.73
N ASN A 3 -64.93 -36.31 19.38
CA ASN A 3 -64.05 -37.02 18.41
C ASN A 3 -63.41 -36.01 17.40
N LEU A 4 -62.36 -36.24 16.58
CA LEU A 4 -61.54 -37.42 16.19
C LEU A 4 -61.97 -38.23 14.92
N ILE A 5 -61.69 -37.71 13.72
CA ILE A 5 -61.65 -38.39 12.39
C ILE A 5 -60.56 -37.68 11.52
N LYS A 6 -59.66 -38.24 10.67
CA LYS A 6 -59.24 -39.57 10.15
C LYS A 6 -59.62 -39.99 8.70
N ASN A 7 -58.60 -39.91 7.81
CA ASN A 7 -58.29 -40.79 6.65
C ASN A 7 -59.19 -40.66 5.38
N ALA A 8 -58.83 -41.12 4.17
CA ALA A 8 -57.68 -41.93 3.70
C ALA A 8 -57.22 -41.66 2.23
N ILE A 9 -55.90 -41.83 2.02
CA ILE A 9 -55.15 -42.47 0.91
C ILE A 9 -55.93 -43.02 -0.32
N SER A 10 -55.50 -42.70 -1.56
CA SER A 10 -55.14 -43.71 -2.62
C SER A 10 -54.60 -43.14 -3.95
N THR A 11 -53.70 -43.92 -4.57
CA THR A 11 -53.31 -43.99 -6.00
C THR A 11 -53.26 -45.51 -6.35
N PRO A 12 -52.91 -46.02 -7.56
CA PRO A 12 -52.55 -45.40 -8.86
C PRO A 12 -53.37 -45.98 -10.06
N TYR A 13 -53.03 -45.67 -11.33
CA TYR A 13 -53.31 -46.53 -12.51
C TYR A 13 -52.46 -46.18 -13.76
N PHE A 14 -52.71 -46.89 -14.89
CA PHE A 14 -51.84 -47.13 -16.06
C PHE A 14 -52.50 -46.64 -17.39
N SER A 15 -51.84 -46.44 -18.55
CA SER A 15 -50.39 -46.42 -18.92
C SER A 15 -50.16 -45.79 -20.33
N THR A 16 -49.16 -46.29 -21.09
CA THR A 16 -48.65 -45.86 -22.42
C THR A 16 -49.52 -46.22 -23.64
N PHE A 17 -49.48 -45.43 -24.73
CA PHE A 17 -48.93 -45.80 -26.07
C PHE A 17 -49.05 -44.71 -27.19
N PHE A 18 -48.24 -44.81 -28.25
CA PHE A 18 -48.25 -44.02 -29.51
C PHE A 18 -49.00 -44.76 -30.65
N PRO A 19 -49.57 -44.06 -31.67
CA PRO A 19 -48.98 -44.05 -33.04
C PRO A 19 -49.34 -42.78 -33.90
N ARG A 20 -49.10 -42.69 -35.23
CA ARG A 20 -47.85 -42.71 -36.06
C ARG A 20 -48.18 -42.40 -37.57
N HIS A 21 -47.50 -41.43 -38.22
CA HIS A 21 -47.46 -41.14 -39.71
C HIS A 21 -48.78 -40.72 -40.44
N ILE A 22 -48.82 -39.87 -41.49
CA ILE A 22 -48.43 -40.08 -42.93
C ILE A 22 -48.58 -38.76 -43.76
N GLN A 23 -47.61 -38.43 -44.67
CA GLN A 23 -47.66 -37.70 -46.01
C GLN A 23 -48.50 -36.39 -46.23
N THR A 24 -48.26 -35.43 -47.18
CA THR A 24 -47.27 -35.17 -48.28
C THR A 24 -47.31 -33.71 -48.84
N ASN A 25 -46.20 -33.26 -49.47
CA ASN A 25 -46.04 -32.34 -50.64
C ASN A 25 -46.66 -30.90 -50.70
N HIS A 26 -45.81 -29.86 -50.93
CA HIS A 26 -45.59 -29.23 -52.26
C HIS A 26 -44.46 -28.15 -52.35
N PHE A 27 -43.59 -28.29 -53.38
CA PHE A 27 -42.96 -27.28 -54.28
C PHE A 27 -42.51 -25.88 -53.74
N LEU A 28 -41.20 -25.60 -53.63
CA LEU A 28 -40.27 -24.95 -54.63
C LEU A 28 -40.09 -23.42 -54.41
N PRO A 29 -39.03 -22.75 -54.92
CA PRO A 29 -38.00 -23.17 -55.90
C PRO A 29 -36.53 -23.18 -55.40
N LYS A 30 -35.60 -23.53 -56.31
CA LYS A 30 -34.15 -23.66 -56.14
C LYS A 30 -33.39 -22.35 -56.40
N TYR A 31 -32.16 -22.23 -55.90
CA TYR A 31 -30.96 -21.99 -56.71
C TYR A 31 -29.72 -22.56 -55.99
N ALA A 32 -28.56 -22.70 -56.66
CA ALA A 32 -27.40 -23.42 -56.13
C ALA A 32 -26.06 -22.76 -56.51
N SER A 33 -25.05 -23.05 -55.66
CA SER A 33 -23.59 -22.97 -55.90
C SER A 33 -22.97 -21.67 -56.45
N PHE A 34 -22.09 -21.05 -55.66
CA PHE A 34 -20.66 -20.96 -56.01
C PHE A 34 -19.79 -20.85 -54.74
N THR A 35 -18.49 -21.11 -54.87
CA THR A 35 -17.55 -21.40 -53.78
C THR A 35 -16.79 -20.18 -53.25
N LYS A 36 -16.41 -20.22 -51.96
CA LYS A 36 -15.22 -19.55 -51.43
C LYS A 36 -14.42 -20.54 -50.57
N PRO A 37 -13.08 -20.49 -50.55
CA PRO A 37 -12.25 -21.55 -49.97
C PRO A 37 -12.12 -21.47 -48.46
N THR A 38 -12.04 -22.63 -47.81
CA THR A 38 -11.56 -22.78 -46.43
C THR A 38 -10.05 -22.61 -46.39
N ALA A 39 -9.57 -21.54 -45.76
CA ALA A 39 -8.17 -21.41 -45.36
C ALA A 39 -8.08 -21.56 -43.84
N ASN A 40 -7.73 -22.76 -43.36
CA ASN A 40 -7.50 -23.02 -41.93
C ASN A 40 -6.18 -22.40 -41.48
N TYR A 41 -6.13 -21.08 -41.34
CA TYR A 41 -5.15 -20.43 -40.49
C TYR A 41 -5.59 -20.57 -39.03
N LEU A 42 -5.43 -21.79 -38.52
CA LEU A 42 -5.24 -22.00 -37.09
C LEU A 42 -3.97 -21.24 -36.72
N THR A 43 -4.13 -20.06 -36.13
CA THR A 43 -3.06 -19.38 -35.40
C THR A 43 -2.73 -20.25 -34.19
N LYS A 44 -1.83 -21.21 -34.42
CA LYS A 44 -1.21 -22.02 -33.38
C LYS A 44 -0.65 -21.04 -32.34
N PRO A 45 -0.94 -21.20 -31.03
CA PRO A 45 -0.19 -20.45 -30.03
C PRO A 45 1.30 -20.75 -30.26
N PHE A 46 2.16 -19.75 -30.10
CA PHE A 46 3.59 -19.91 -30.29
C PHE A 46 4.18 -20.67 -29.11
N SER A 47 3.88 -21.96 -29.03
CA SER A 47 4.35 -22.87 -27.99
C SER A 47 5.84 -23.10 -28.20
N VAL A 48 6.66 -22.28 -27.54
CA VAL A 48 8.13 -22.42 -27.49
C VAL A 48 8.47 -23.69 -26.71
N SER A 49 8.45 -24.81 -27.42
CA SER A 49 8.98 -26.09 -26.96
C SER A 49 10.32 -26.31 -27.65
N HIS A 50 11.38 -26.49 -26.86
CA HIS A 50 12.77 -26.08 -27.13
C HIS A 50 12.95 -24.57 -26.93
N GLU A 51 13.69 -24.20 -25.88
CA GLU A 51 14.38 -22.93 -25.80
C GLU A 51 15.37 -22.87 -26.97
N ASP A 52 15.29 -21.84 -27.80
CA ASP A 52 16.26 -21.67 -28.88
C ASP A 52 17.57 -21.19 -28.26
N ALA A 53 18.62 -22.03 -28.29
CA ALA A 53 19.85 -21.80 -27.53
C ALA A 53 20.54 -20.47 -27.91
N SER A 54 20.31 -19.97 -29.14
CA SER A 54 20.80 -18.68 -29.61
C SER A 54 19.98 -17.48 -29.10
N ILE A 55 18.78 -17.68 -28.55
CA ILE A 55 18.03 -16.63 -27.82
C ILE A 55 18.55 -16.60 -26.38
N SER A 56 18.64 -17.75 -25.71
CA SER A 56 19.17 -17.85 -24.34
C SER A 56 20.59 -17.27 -24.21
N SER A 57 21.50 -17.57 -25.15
CA SER A 57 22.86 -17.00 -25.11
C SER A 57 22.89 -15.47 -25.29
N LYS A 58 21.97 -14.89 -26.08
CA LYS A 58 21.83 -13.44 -26.25
C LYS A 58 21.20 -12.77 -25.04
N ALA A 59 20.16 -13.38 -24.45
CA ALA A 59 19.53 -12.89 -23.22
C ALA A 59 20.55 -12.83 -22.07
N ASN A 60 21.32 -13.90 -21.86
CA ASN A 60 22.39 -13.93 -20.86
C ASN A 60 23.46 -12.83 -21.11
N ALA A 61 23.91 -12.65 -22.36
CA ALA A 61 24.88 -11.60 -22.69
C ALA A 61 24.34 -10.16 -22.46
N LEU A 62 23.03 -9.95 -22.67
CA LEU A 62 22.38 -8.68 -22.37
C LEU A 62 22.18 -8.47 -20.88
N LYS A 63 21.78 -9.50 -20.12
CA LYS A 63 21.69 -9.46 -18.65
C LYS A 63 23.04 -9.17 -18.00
N GLU A 64 24.12 -9.79 -18.51
CA GLU A 64 25.50 -9.43 -18.11
C GLU A 64 25.86 -7.99 -18.44
N TYR A 65 25.51 -7.49 -19.64
CA TYR A 65 25.77 -6.09 -20.00
C TYR A 65 25.01 -5.12 -19.07
N VAL A 66 23.75 -5.42 -18.74
CA VAL A 66 22.93 -4.66 -17.78
C VAL A 66 23.56 -4.68 -16.40
N ALA A 67 23.91 -5.86 -15.86
CA ALA A 67 24.59 -5.99 -14.57
C ALA A 67 25.93 -5.21 -14.52
N LYS A 68 26.71 -5.24 -15.60
CA LYS A 68 27.96 -4.47 -15.77
C LYS A 68 27.72 -2.94 -15.89
N ASN A 69 26.48 -2.46 -16.12
CA ASN A 69 26.17 -1.05 -16.43
C ASN A 69 24.97 -0.41 -15.68
N GLN A 70 24.33 -1.08 -14.70
CA GLN A 70 23.05 -0.64 -14.08
C GLN A 70 22.98 0.87 -13.75
N THR A 71 24.00 1.44 -13.09
CA THR A 71 24.05 2.87 -12.70
C THR A 71 23.95 3.84 -13.88
N LYS A 72 24.45 3.44 -15.06
CA LYS A 72 24.40 4.20 -16.32
C LYS A 72 23.03 4.09 -17.00
N LEU A 73 22.41 2.92 -16.86
CA LEU A 73 21.18 2.52 -17.54
C LEU A 73 19.90 2.83 -16.74
N PHE A 74 19.99 3.08 -15.44
CA PHE A 74 18.84 3.26 -14.53
C PHE A 74 17.87 4.39 -14.94
N GLN A 75 18.32 5.37 -15.73
CA GLN A 75 17.43 6.37 -16.31
C GLN A 75 16.34 5.73 -17.18
N ASN A 76 16.62 4.63 -17.88
CA ASN A 76 15.64 3.91 -18.69
C ASN A 76 14.54 3.27 -17.82
N VAL A 77 14.90 2.66 -16.70
CA VAL A 77 13.95 2.11 -15.71
C VAL A 77 13.00 3.22 -15.22
N THR A 78 13.55 4.39 -14.86
CA THR A 78 12.72 5.53 -14.43
C THR A 78 11.92 6.20 -15.55
N ASN A 79 12.33 6.06 -16.81
CA ASN A 79 11.55 6.48 -17.99
C ASN A 79 10.42 5.48 -18.32
N ALA A 80 10.55 4.21 -17.93
CA ALA A 80 9.56 3.17 -18.15
C ALA A 80 8.38 3.24 -17.16
N TYR A 81 8.54 3.96 -16.04
CA TYR A 81 7.48 4.23 -15.07
C TYR A 81 6.26 4.85 -15.75
N LYS A 82 5.10 4.20 -15.59
CA LYS A 82 3.82 4.64 -16.15
C LYS A 82 3.29 5.83 -15.35
N THR A 83 2.33 6.54 -15.94
CA THR A 83 1.68 7.67 -15.28
C THR A 83 0.87 7.18 -14.10
N ASP A 84 1.02 7.90 -12.99
CA ASP A 84 0.15 7.97 -11.83
C ASP A 84 -0.19 9.46 -11.74
N SER A 85 -1.45 9.83 -11.90
CA SER A 85 -1.85 11.22 -12.16
C SER A 85 -2.21 12.02 -10.89
N ASP A 86 -2.58 11.38 -9.78
CA ASP A 86 -2.88 12.07 -8.51
C ASP A 86 -1.93 11.79 -7.33
N LYS A 87 -1.03 10.80 -7.50
CA LYS A 87 0.06 10.38 -6.61
C LYS A 87 -0.31 9.44 -5.45
N ASP A 88 -1.45 8.75 -5.54
CA ASP A 88 -1.90 7.80 -4.52
C ASP A 88 -1.20 6.42 -4.53
N GLY A 89 -0.21 6.21 -5.40
CA GLY A 89 0.54 4.94 -5.47
C GLY A 89 0.04 3.94 -6.49
N ILE A 90 -1.08 4.20 -7.17
CA ILE A 90 -1.63 3.34 -8.22
C ILE A 90 -1.40 4.01 -9.58
N ILE A 91 -0.91 3.25 -10.56
CA ILE A 91 -0.70 3.75 -11.93
C ILE A 91 -2.03 3.83 -12.69
N ASP A 92 -2.21 4.86 -13.52
CA ASP A 92 -3.48 5.24 -14.18
C ASP A 92 -4.18 4.09 -14.93
N ILE A 93 -3.39 3.15 -15.46
CA ILE A 93 -3.88 1.94 -16.13
C ILE A 93 -4.63 1.01 -15.15
N ASN A 94 -4.14 0.89 -13.92
CA ASN A 94 -4.72 0.07 -12.86
C ASN A 94 -5.70 0.88 -11.99
N ASP A 95 -5.53 2.20 -11.82
CA ASP A 95 -6.41 2.99 -10.96
C ASP A 95 -7.81 3.24 -11.57
N LYS A 96 -8.83 2.97 -10.78
CA LYS A 96 -10.25 3.22 -11.06
C LYS A 96 -10.60 4.71 -11.07
N ASN A 97 -9.87 5.59 -10.37
CA ASN A 97 -10.17 7.04 -10.33
C ASN A 97 -8.93 7.94 -10.50
N PRO A 98 -8.20 7.95 -11.65
CA PRO A 98 -6.84 8.55 -11.81
C PRO A 98 -6.63 10.05 -11.55
N ASN A 99 -7.59 10.73 -10.94
CA ASN A 99 -7.59 12.16 -10.61
C ASN A 99 -8.19 12.39 -9.19
N MET A 100 -8.23 11.36 -8.34
CA MET A 100 -8.88 11.37 -7.03
C MET A 100 -8.33 10.29 -6.07
N TRP A 101 -7.19 10.61 -5.46
CA TRP A 101 -6.44 9.82 -4.47
C TRP A 101 -7.30 8.87 -3.62
N ASN A 102 -7.04 7.57 -3.69
CA ASN A 102 -7.64 6.60 -2.78
C ASN A 102 -7.02 6.68 -1.38
N VAL A 103 -7.84 6.91 -0.37
CA VAL A 103 -7.38 7.08 1.01
C VAL A 103 -7.24 5.71 1.66
N SER A 104 -6.03 5.15 1.53
CA SER A 104 -5.67 3.84 2.06
C SER A 104 -5.57 3.82 3.59
N ASP A 105 -5.57 2.63 4.19
CA ASP A 105 -5.32 2.49 5.64
C ASP A 105 -3.90 2.91 6.03
N ARG A 106 -2.96 2.86 5.07
CA ARG A 106 -1.60 3.41 5.21
C ARG A 106 -1.64 4.92 5.40
N ASP A 107 -2.46 5.63 4.62
CA ASP A 107 -2.68 7.07 4.75
C ASP A 107 -3.32 7.39 6.10
N LEU A 108 -4.36 6.65 6.50
CA LEU A 108 -5.01 6.84 7.79
C LEU A 108 -4.08 6.56 8.99
N ARG A 109 -3.17 5.58 8.87
CA ARG A 109 -2.08 5.33 9.85
C ARG A 109 -1.11 6.51 9.95
N ILE A 110 -0.73 7.10 8.81
CA ILE A 110 0.16 8.28 8.75
C ILE A 110 -0.54 9.52 9.31
N PHE A 111 -1.80 9.78 8.99
CA PHE A 111 -2.58 10.87 9.57
C PHE A 111 -2.78 10.72 11.08
N SER A 112 -2.96 9.49 11.59
CA SER A 112 -2.98 9.24 13.04
C SER A 112 -1.63 9.51 13.71
N ALA A 113 -0.50 9.40 13.01
CA ALA A 113 0.82 9.76 13.54
C ALA A 113 1.08 11.27 13.46
N LEU A 114 0.55 11.93 12.43
CA LEU A 114 0.62 13.37 12.25
C LEU A 114 -0.26 14.14 13.26
N SER A 115 -1.36 13.57 13.78
CA SER A 115 -2.18 14.23 14.82
C SER A 115 -1.44 14.46 16.15
N TYR A 116 -0.31 13.77 16.37
CA TYR A 116 0.57 14.00 17.54
C TYR A 116 1.53 15.17 17.38
N GLN A 117 1.67 15.73 16.18
CA GLN A 117 2.59 16.83 15.90
C GLN A 117 1.95 18.18 16.28
N ASN A 118 2.75 19.10 16.80
CA ASN A 118 2.28 20.45 17.09
C ASN A 118 2.05 21.26 15.80
N LYS A 119 1.37 22.40 15.95
CA LYS A 119 1.03 23.27 14.82
C LYS A 119 2.25 23.70 14.00
N ASP A 120 3.37 23.99 14.64
CA ASP A 120 4.57 24.50 13.97
C ASP A 120 5.27 23.41 13.14
N LYS A 121 5.35 22.18 13.66
CA LYS A 121 5.81 21.00 12.89
C LYS A 121 4.86 20.70 11.72
N LEU A 122 3.54 20.75 11.94
CA LEU A 122 2.56 20.56 10.86
C LEU A 122 2.68 21.63 9.77
N ASP A 123 2.79 22.91 10.14
CA ASP A 123 2.98 24.00 9.17
C ASP A 123 4.35 23.87 8.45
N ALA A 124 5.41 23.41 9.13
CA ALA A 124 6.70 23.13 8.50
C ALA A 124 6.66 21.95 7.49
N TYR A 125 5.95 20.86 7.80
CA TYR A 125 5.82 19.72 6.89
C TYR A 125 4.89 20.03 5.71
N PHE A 126 3.72 20.63 5.96
CA PHE A 126 2.69 20.80 4.93
C PHE A 126 2.76 22.11 4.15
N LYS A 127 3.19 23.23 4.76
CA LYS A 127 3.24 24.55 4.09
C LYS A 127 4.65 24.90 3.61
N LEU A 128 5.66 24.67 4.44
CA LEU A 128 7.06 24.91 4.08
C LEU A 128 7.68 23.73 3.31
N LYS A 129 6.98 22.60 3.20
CA LYS A 129 7.40 21.36 2.51
C LYS A 129 8.82 20.94 2.92
N SER A 130 9.07 20.95 4.23
CA SER A 130 10.40 20.69 4.82
C SER A 130 11.02 19.39 4.30
N THR A 131 12.22 19.49 3.73
CA THR A 131 13.03 18.34 3.28
C THR A 131 13.48 17.45 4.44
N VAL A 132 13.54 18.01 5.65
CA VAL A 132 13.79 17.29 6.91
C VAL A 132 12.46 16.99 7.59
N ILE A 133 12.16 15.71 7.79
CA ILE A 133 11.08 15.24 8.65
C ILE A 133 11.71 14.43 9.78
N ASP A 134 11.43 14.86 11.00
CA ASP A 134 11.95 14.34 12.26
C ASP A 134 11.13 13.11 12.69
N SER A 135 11.38 11.99 12.01
CA SER A 135 10.69 10.71 12.20
C SER A 135 11.43 9.54 11.54
N ASN A 136 11.41 8.36 12.16
CA ASN A 136 11.89 7.11 11.55
C ASN A 136 11.06 6.70 10.31
N TYR A 137 9.90 7.31 10.10
CA TYR A 137 8.97 7.06 8.99
C TYR A 137 8.87 8.28 8.06
N ALA A 138 9.96 9.05 7.93
CA ALA A 138 10.04 10.29 7.17
C ALA A 138 9.67 10.14 5.68
N GLN A 139 9.94 8.97 5.07
CA GLN A 139 9.60 8.70 3.67
C GLN A 139 8.09 8.56 3.48
N GLN A 140 7.47 7.72 4.30
CA GLN A 140 6.02 7.50 4.36
C GLN A 140 5.27 8.83 4.59
N ILE A 141 5.78 9.67 5.48
CA ILE A 141 5.22 11.01 5.73
C ILE A 141 5.43 11.92 4.51
N LYS A 142 6.59 11.92 3.86
CA LYS A 142 6.89 12.76 2.68
C LYS A 142 5.89 12.56 1.54
N GLU A 143 5.49 11.32 1.28
CA GLU A 143 4.46 11.00 0.28
C GLU A 143 3.16 11.76 0.56
N VAL A 144 2.65 11.68 1.80
CA VAL A 144 1.38 12.32 2.18
C VAL A 144 1.49 13.85 2.24
N VAL A 145 2.52 14.39 2.91
CA VAL A 145 2.61 15.86 3.12
C VAL A 145 2.87 16.64 1.84
N ASN A 146 3.34 15.99 0.76
CA ASN A 146 3.46 16.62 -0.55
C ASN A 146 2.10 16.90 -1.20
N HIS A 147 1.17 15.95 -1.16
CA HIS A 147 -0.09 15.95 -1.93
C HIS A 147 -1.36 16.31 -1.13
N TRP A 148 -1.19 16.62 0.15
CA TRP A 148 -2.25 17.04 1.07
C TRP A 148 -1.94 18.42 1.70
N GLU A 149 -2.94 19.03 2.33
CA GLU A 149 -2.79 20.24 3.17
C GLU A 149 -3.49 20.10 4.54
N VAL A 150 -2.99 20.79 5.56
CA VAL A 150 -3.63 20.91 6.87
C VAL A 150 -4.67 22.03 6.80
N LEU A 151 -5.95 21.65 6.91
CA LEU A 151 -7.08 22.58 6.87
C LEU A 151 -7.32 23.25 8.22
N ARG A 152 -7.09 22.49 9.32
CA ARG A 152 -7.35 22.91 10.69
C ARG A 152 -6.67 22.00 11.71
N THR A 153 -6.28 22.56 12.86
CA THR A 153 -5.90 21.82 14.07
C THR A 153 -6.58 22.51 15.24
N GLU A 154 -7.25 21.77 16.13
CA GLU A 154 -7.93 22.30 17.30
C GLU A 154 -7.61 21.47 18.56
N SER A 155 -7.49 22.17 19.68
CA SER A 155 -7.32 21.62 21.03
C SER A 155 -8.32 22.28 21.98
N PRO A 156 -9.65 22.06 21.82
CA PRO A 156 -10.67 22.75 22.61
C PRO A 156 -10.67 22.39 24.11
N GLY A 157 -9.89 21.40 24.53
CA GLY A 157 -9.77 20.96 25.91
C GLY A 157 -10.52 19.66 26.19
N SER A 158 -10.70 19.33 27.47
CA SER A 158 -11.35 18.08 27.94
C SER A 158 -10.74 16.76 27.45
N GLY A 159 -9.54 16.77 26.84
CA GLY A 159 -8.91 15.60 26.22
C GLY A 159 -9.14 15.46 24.71
N LEU A 160 -9.78 16.44 24.07
CA LEU A 160 -10.00 16.47 22.62
C LEU A 160 -8.89 17.27 21.92
N ASP A 161 -8.12 16.57 21.09
CA ASP A 161 -7.13 17.11 20.15
C ASP A 161 -7.40 16.50 18.77
N TYR A 162 -7.50 17.31 17.71
CA TYR A 162 -7.66 16.81 16.34
C TYR A 162 -7.04 17.71 15.26
N THR A 163 -6.65 17.09 14.14
CA THR A 163 -6.26 17.78 12.90
C THR A 163 -7.13 17.30 11.74
N ILE A 164 -7.53 18.24 10.89
CA ILE A 164 -8.29 18.01 9.66
C ILE A 164 -7.35 18.26 8.47
N PHE A 165 -7.22 17.25 7.61
CA PHE A 165 -6.42 17.28 6.38
C PHE A 165 -7.32 17.26 5.14
N GLY A 166 -6.86 17.85 4.04
CA GLY A 166 -7.59 17.90 2.76
C GLY A 166 -6.72 17.59 1.55
N ASN A 167 -7.33 16.98 0.53
CA ASN A 167 -6.73 16.66 -0.77
C ASN A 167 -7.76 16.79 -1.90
N GLY A 168 -7.27 17.04 -3.13
CA GLY A 168 -8.10 17.27 -4.31
C GLY A 168 -8.98 18.52 -4.16
N LYS A 169 -8.35 19.67 -3.92
CA LYS A 169 -9.02 20.97 -3.76
C LYS A 169 -9.55 21.48 -5.09
N ASN A 170 -10.85 21.72 -5.17
CA ASN A 170 -11.52 22.23 -6.36
C ASN A 170 -11.56 23.78 -6.37
N SER A 171 -11.83 24.37 -7.54
CA SER A 171 -11.86 25.83 -7.74
C SER A 171 -12.96 26.57 -6.97
N ASP A 172 -14.00 25.88 -6.50
CA ASP A 172 -15.06 26.43 -5.64
C ASP A 172 -14.75 26.34 -4.12
N GLY A 173 -13.56 25.83 -3.77
CA GLY A 173 -13.13 25.59 -2.40
C GLY A 173 -13.62 24.28 -1.79
N SER A 174 -14.33 23.42 -2.52
CA SER A 174 -14.63 22.04 -2.09
C SER A 174 -13.39 21.13 -2.17
N TYR A 175 -13.47 19.95 -1.55
CA TYR A 175 -12.41 18.95 -1.53
C TYR A 175 -12.91 17.59 -1.99
N ASN A 176 -12.06 16.84 -2.69
CA ASN A 176 -12.35 15.44 -3.01
C ASN A 176 -12.28 14.58 -1.75
N ASN A 177 -11.21 14.74 -0.96
CA ASN A 177 -10.96 13.95 0.25
C ASN A 177 -10.70 14.87 1.46
N VAL A 178 -11.36 14.58 2.59
CA VAL A 178 -11.03 15.15 3.90
C VAL A 178 -10.86 14.02 4.93
N VAL A 179 -9.80 14.12 5.73
CA VAL A 179 -9.50 13.19 6.83
C VAL A 179 -9.50 13.96 8.14
N ILE A 180 -10.25 13.50 9.15
CA ILE A 180 -10.11 13.99 10.53
C ILE A 180 -9.40 12.95 11.40
N ALA A 181 -8.21 13.33 11.88
CA ALA A 181 -7.37 12.51 12.73
C ALA A 181 -7.42 13.01 14.17
N PHE A 182 -7.90 12.17 15.07
CA PHE A 182 -7.96 12.45 16.51
C PHE A 182 -6.68 11.93 17.18
N ARG A 183 -6.10 12.74 18.06
CA ARG A 183 -4.92 12.39 18.85
C ARG A 183 -5.37 11.70 20.14
N GLY A 184 -4.65 10.67 20.59
CA GLY A 184 -4.86 10.04 21.89
C GLY A 184 -3.84 10.47 22.94
N THR A 185 -4.21 10.39 24.21
CA THR A 185 -3.32 10.64 25.36
C THR A 185 -2.05 9.77 25.31
N THR A 186 -0.88 10.36 25.54
CA THR A 186 0.42 9.65 25.58
C THR A 186 0.66 8.87 26.87
N ASN A 187 -0.08 9.21 27.93
CA ASN A 187 0.06 8.65 29.27
C ASN A 187 -0.86 7.43 29.45
N LEU A 188 -0.28 6.23 29.53
CA LEU A 188 -1.03 4.98 29.62
C LEU A 188 -1.81 4.76 30.95
N PRO A 189 -1.29 5.13 32.14
CA PRO A 189 -2.07 5.00 33.37
C PRO A 189 -3.28 5.96 33.39
N ASP A 190 -3.04 7.23 33.01
CA ASP A 190 -4.06 8.28 32.81
C ASP A 190 -5.19 7.78 31.91
N LEU A 191 -4.84 7.27 30.72
CA LEU A 191 -5.78 6.77 29.72
C LEU A 191 -6.84 5.85 30.34
N THR A 192 -6.43 4.88 31.16
CA THR A 192 -7.39 3.98 31.85
C THR A 192 -8.14 4.62 33.01
N ALA A 193 -7.58 5.63 33.68
CA ALA A 193 -8.28 6.35 34.73
C ALA A 193 -9.36 7.27 34.13
N ASP A 194 -8.97 8.15 33.21
CA ASP A 194 -9.85 9.08 32.49
C ASP A 194 -10.98 8.34 31.77
N LEU A 195 -10.67 7.27 31.02
CA LEU A 195 -11.71 6.48 30.34
C LEU A 195 -12.66 5.80 31.33
N ARG A 196 -12.15 5.19 32.41
CA ARG A 196 -13.04 4.54 33.41
C ARG A 196 -13.92 5.54 34.15
N LEU A 197 -13.47 6.78 34.34
CA LEU A 197 -14.27 7.86 34.91
C LEU A 197 -15.29 8.41 33.89
N THR A 198 -14.93 8.51 32.61
CA THR A 198 -15.78 9.11 31.56
C THR A 198 -16.77 8.15 30.90
N PHE A 199 -16.59 6.83 30.94
CA PHE A 199 -17.57 5.84 30.43
C PHE A 199 -18.92 5.82 31.19
N GLY A 200 -19.06 6.61 32.27
CA GLY A 200 -20.32 6.83 32.97
C GLY A 200 -21.26 7.81 32.29
N ASP A 201 -20.72 8.96 31.87
CA ASP A 201 -21.47 10.11 31.36
C ASP A 201 -21.35 10.24 29.83
N THR A 202 -22.03 11.24 29.24
CA THR A 202 -21.96 11.48 27.79
C THR A 202 -20.53 11.85 27.37
N PRO A 203 -19.96 11.23 26.31
CA PRO A 203 -18.59 11.48 25.90
C PRO A 203 -18.30 12.95 25.62
N MET A 204 -17.39 13.52 26.42
CA MET A 204 -16.54 14.68 26.14
C MET A 204 -17.20 15.81 25.32
N GLN A 205 -18.13 16.56 25.95
CA GLN A 205 -18.79 17.75 25.40
C GLN A 205 -19.11 17.65 23.90
N THR A 206 -20.18 16.92 23.55
CA THR A 206 -20.58 16.65 22.15
C THR A 206 -20.58 17.87 21.23
N ALA A 207 -20.85 19.06 21.77
CA ALA A 207 -20.72 20.35 21.10
C ALA A 207 -19.38 20.58 20.37
N TYR A 208 -18.24 20.08 20.90
CA TYR A 208 -16.94 20.19 20.21
C TYR A 208 -16.83 19.25 19.00
N LEU A 209 -17.38 18.04 19.09
CA LEU A 209 -17.45 17.12 17.95
C LEU A 209 -18.44 17.63 16.89
N ASP A 210 -19.56 18.20 17.32
CA ASP A 210 -20.48 18.92 16.43
C ASP A 210 -19.83 20.12 15.74
N GLN A 211 -18.89 20.79 16.42
CA GLN A 211 -18.11 21.88 15.86
C GLN A 211 -17.02 21.39 14.90
N ALA A 212 -16.39 20.24 15.17
CA ALA A 212 -15.49 19.57 14.23
C ALA A 212 -16.22 19.21 12.93
N ALA A 213 -17.42 18.63 13.02
CA ALA A 213 -18.26 18.34 11.85
C ALA A 213 -18.69 19.61 11.09
N LYS A 214 -19.02 20.72 11.78
CA LYS A 214 -19.27 22.03 11.14
C LYS A 214 -18.06 22.58 10.39
N TYR A 215 -16.84 22.37 10.90
CA TYR A 215 -15.64 22.74 10.16
C TYR A 215 -15.47 21.89 8.89
N ILE A 216 -15.75 20.58 8.96
CA ILE A 216 -15.71 19.69 7.78
C ILE A 216 -16.78 20.08 6.74
N GLU A 217 -18.00 20.41 7.16
CA GLU A 217 -19.06 20.95 6.29
C GLU A 217 -18.61 22.19 5.51
N ALA A 218 -17.84 23.09 6.15
CA ALA A 218 -17.34 24.29 5.50
C ALA A 218 -16.33 24.01 4.36
N TYR A 219 -15.68 22.84 4.36
CA TYR A 219 -14.79 22.37 3.29
C TYR A 219 -15.53 21.55 2.21
N LYS A 220 -16.86 21.35 2.32
CA LYS A 220 -17.73 20.68 1.33
C LYS A 220 -17.15 19.36 0.75
N PRO A 221 -16.64 18.40 1.54
CA PRO A 221 -15.93 17.25 0.99
C PRO A 221 -16.84 16.24 0.28
N LYS A 222 -16.37 15.68 -0.85
CA LYS A 222 -17.01 14.53 -1.52
C LYS A 222 -16.86 13.25 -0.68
N ASN A 223 -15.69 13.05 -0.08
CA ASN A 223 -15.32 11.89 0.73
C ASN A 223 -14.80 12.35 2.10
N VAL A 224 -15.32 11.78 3.19
CA VAL A 224 -14.79 11.97 4.54
C VAL A 224 -14.32 10.65 5.13
N TYR A 225 -13.15 10.68 5.77
CA TYR A 225 -12.57 9.57 6.51
C TYR A 225 -12.22 10.01 7.93
N SER A 226 -12.12 9.07 8.86
CA SER A 226 -11.63 9.35 10.22
C SER A 226 -10.58 8.34 10.65
N THR A 227 -9.67 8.78 11.51
CA THR A 227 -8.58 7.95 12.03
C THR A 227 -8.20 8.38 13.43
N GLY A 228 -7.62 7.47 14.20
CA GLY A 228 -7.10 7.77 15.51
C GLY A 228 -6.45 6.59 16.19
N HIS A 229 -5.57 6.91 17.13
CA HIS A 229 -4.83 5.96 17.94
C HIS A 229 -5.21 6.11 19.41
N SER A 230 -5.31 5.00 20.16
CA SER A 230 -5.61 5.03 21.60
C SER A 230 -6.95 5.73 21.90
N LEU A 231 -6.99 6.71 22.81
CA LEU A 231 -8.15 7.61 23.03
C LEU A 231 -8.57 8.35 21.74
N GLY A 232 -7.64 8.64 20.83
CA GLY A 232 -7.96 9.19 19.52
C GLY A 232 -8.81 8.23 18.70
N GLY A 233 -8.57 6.92 18.81
CA GLY A 233 -9.41 5.90 18.16
C GLY A 233 -10.84 5.84 18.73
N TYR A 234 -10.98 6.03 20.05
CA TYR A 234 -12.29 6.19 20.70
C TYR A 234 -13.04 7.43 20.19
N LEU A 235 -12.34 8.57 20.10
CA LEU A 235 -12.91 9.83 19.63
C LEU A 235 -13.29 9.78 18.14
N ALA A 236 -12.43 9.18 17.30
CA ALA A 236 -12.70 8.93 15.89
C ALA A 236 -13.96 8.08 15.71
N GLU A 237 -14.08 6.97 16.44
CA GLU A 237 -15.21 6.07 16.27
C GLU A 237 -16.51 6.62 16.85
N TYR A 238 -16.46 7.33 17.99
CA TYR A 238 -17.64 8.04 18.49
C TYR A 238 -18.07 9.17 17.56
N PHE A 239 -17.13 9.88 16.94
CA PHE A 239 -17.41 10.92 15.95
C PHE A 239 -18.16 10.34 14.75
N VAL A 240 -17.71 9.24 14.16
CA VAL A 240 -18.41 8.64 13.00
C VAL A 240 -19.70 7.93 13.41
N ALA A 241 -19.70 7.10 14.46
CA ALA A 241 -20.85 6.29 14.87
C ALA A 241 -21.95 7.07 15.61
N HIS A 242 -21.68 8.31 16.07
CA HIS A 242 -22.70 9.19 16.63
C HIS A 242 -22.82 10.54 15.90
N THR A 243 -21.79 11.39 15.95
CA THR A 243 -21.90 12.78 15.47
C THR A 243 -22.25 12.83 13.99
N ILE A 244 -21.56 12.05 13.15
CA ILE A 244 -21.80 12.03 11.70
C ILE A 244 -23.11 11.34 11.34
N GLN A 245 -23.42 10.18 11.93
CA GLN A 245 -24.66 9.44 11.63
C GLN A 245 -25.93 10.11 12.19
N SER A 246 -25.79 11.15 13.02
CA SER A 246 -26.91 12.03 13.40
C SER A 246 -27.31 13.05 12.31
N ARG A 247 -26.51 13.21 11.25
CA ARG A 247 -26.67 14.23 10.19
C ARG A 247 -27.11 13.58 8.88
N ALA A 248 -28.30 13.93 8.40
CA ALA A 248 -28.95 13.24 7.26
C ALA A 248 -28.11 13.25 5.97
N ASP A 249 -27.50 14.38 5.63
CA ASP A 249 -26.76 14.56 4.37
C ASP A 249 -25.41 13.80 4.35
N TRP A 250 -24.89 13.42 5.53
CA TRP A 250 -23.54 12.88 5.69
C TRP A 250 -23.39 11.39 5.43
N ALA A 251 -24.48 10.62 5.41
CA ALA A 251 -24.44 9.16 5.27
C ALA A 251 -23.72 8.71 3.98
N GLY A 252 -23.80 9.52 2.91
CA GLY A 252 -23.07 9.30 1.66
C GLY A 252 -21.63 9.86 1.64
N MET A 253 -21.30 10.81 2.53
CA MET A 253 -19.98 11.46 2.59
C MET A 253 -18.95 10.58 3.31
N PHE A 254 -19.31 10.01 4.46
CA PHE A 254 -18.41 9.15 5.23
C PHE A 254 -18.08 7.85 4.46
N LYS A 255 -16.80 7.63 4.17
CA LYS A 255 -16.33 6.47 3.40
C LYS A 255 -15.88 5.34 4.30
N ARG A 256 -14.75 5.48 4.99
CA ARG A 256 -14.18 4.48 5.93
C ARG A 256 -13.45 5.17 7.09
N SER A 257 -13.26 4.46 8.19
CA SER A 257 -12.29 4.78 9.24
C SER A 257 -11.28 3.65 9.44
N ALA A 258 -10.09 3.99 9.94
CA ALA A 258 -9.08 3.03 10.38
C ALA A 258 -8.57 3.45 11.76
N LEU A 259 -8.49 2.50 12.69
CA LEU A 259 -8.22 2.75 14.11
C LEU A 259 -7.04 1.92 14.60
N PHE A 260 -6.18 2.49 15.44
CA PHE A 260 -4.88 1.91 15.81
C PHE A 260 -4.74 1.76 17.34
N ASN A 261 -4.72 0.52 17.85
CA ASN A 261 -4.88 0.21 19.28
C ASN A 261 -6.00 1.05 19.95
N PRO A 262 -7.23 1.12 19.38
CA PRO A 262 -8.25 2.06 19.82
C PRO A 262 -8.82 1.69 21.19
N ALA A 263 -9.09 2.71 22.00
CA ALA A 263 -10.02 2.53 23.10
C ALA A 263 -11.44 2.28 22.55
N VAL A 264 -12.08 1.21 23.01
CA VAL A 264 -13.42 0.78 22.56
C VAL A 264 -14.50 1.65 23.18
N LEU A 265 -15.55 1.97 22.41
CA LEU A 265 -16.79 2.56 22.95
C LEU A 265 -17.41 1.59 23.97
N LYS A 266 -17.29 1.85 25.28
CA LYS A 266 -17.99 1.04 26.30
C LYS A 266 -19.28 1.69 26.77
N HIS A 267 -20.23 0.83 27.13
CA HIS A 267 -21.39 1.19 27.92
C HIS A 267 -21.63 0.15 29.02
N HIS A 268 -22.44 0.53 30.00
CA HIS A 268 -23.06 -0.37 30.97
C HIS A 268 -24.54 -0.02 31.10
N ASP A 269 -25.28 -0.69 32.01
CA ASP A 269 -26.75 -0.56 32.07
C ASP A 269 -27.24 0.87 32.31
N LEU A 270 -26.48 1.69 33.03
CA LEU A 270 -26.82 3.10 33.33
C LEU A 270 -26.37 4.09 32.25
N SER A 271 -25.46 3.70 31.34
CA SER A 271 -24.96 4.60 30.28
C SER A 271 -26.09 5.10 29.37
N SER A 272 -25.91 6.29 28.81
CA SER A 272 -26.89 6.92 27.93
C SER A 272 -27.29 6.05 26.73
N GLN A 273 -28.55 6.17 26.29
CA GLN A 273 -29.04 5.50 25.07
C GLN A 273 -28.27 5.95 23.81
N THR A 274 -27.68 7.15 23.83
CA THR A 274 -26.78 7.65 22.80
C THR A 274 -25.50 6.82 22.70
N LEU A 275 -24.80 6.60 23.83
CA LEU A 275 -23.56 5.83 23.87
C LEU A 275 -23.79 4.34 23.53
N LYS A 276 -24.92 3.76 23.98
CA LYS A 276 -25.33 2.40 23.60
C LYS A 276 -25.57 2.25 22.10
N LYS A 277 -26.22 3.22 21.45
CA LYS A 277 -26.40 3.25 19.99
C LYS A 277 -25.07 3.43 19.25
N ALA A 278 -24.23 4.35 19.71
CA ALA A 278 -22.92 4.59 19.11
C ALA A 278 -22.03 3.34 19.14
N TYR A 279 -21.95 2.64 20.29
CA TYR A 279 -21.27 1.34 20.38
C TYR A 279 -21.85 0.29 19.43
N SER A 280 -23.18 0.16 19.38
CA SER A 280 -23.85 -0.82 18.51
C SER A 280 -23.47 -0.59 17.04
N LEU A 281 -23.48 0.67 16.59
CA LEU A 281 -23.17 1.05 15.21
C LEU A 281 -21.66 0.99 14.89
N ALA A 282 -20.78 1.30 15.85
CA ALA A 282 -19.35 1.10 15.71
C ALA A 282 -19.00 -0.39 15.53
N ASN A 283 -19.60 -1.25 16.37
CA ASN A 283 -19.44 -2.70 16.24
C ASN A 283 -19.99 -3.20 14.89
N GLU A 284 -21.13 -2.67 14.42
CA GLU A 284 -21.66 -2.94 13.08
C GLU A 284 -20.70 -2.48 11.97
N PHE A 285 -20.08 -1.29 12.07
CA PHE A 285 -19.12 -0.80 11.10
C PHE A 285 -17.87 -1.68 10.99
N THR A 286 -17.36 -2.22 12.10
CA THR A 286 -16.25 -3.21 12.07
C THR A 286 -16.61 -4.55 11.42
N LYS A 287 -17.89 -4.80 11.12
CA LYS A 287 -18.38 -6.01 10.42
C LYS A 287 -19.09 -5.69 9.10
N THR A 288 -19.09 -4.42 8.68
CA THR A 288 -19.75 -3.97 7.46
C THR A 288 -18.73 -3.93 6.33
N ASN A 289 -18.74 -4.93 5.46
CA ASN A 289 -17.81 -5.02 4.34
C ASN A 289 -17.94 -3.84 3.37
N VAL A 290 -16.80 -3.32 2.93
CA VAL A 290 -16.64 -2.33 1.88
C VAL A 290 -15.61 -2.88 0.90
N THR A 291 -15.98 -3.02 -0.37
CA THR A 291 -15.01 -3.33 -1.43
C THR A 291 -14.12 -2.11 -1.67
N ASP A 292 -12.80 -2.29 -1.61
CA ASP A 292 -11.83 -1.34 -2.14
C ASP A 292 -11.34 -1.89 -3.48
N ASP A 293 -11.79 -1.25 -4.56
CA ASP A 293 -11.47 -1.55 -5.95
C ASP A 293 -10.83 -0.34 -6.65
N SER A 294 -10.09 0.47 -5.90
CA SER A 294 -9.21 1.53 -6.45
C SER A 294 -8.20 0.93 -7.42
N ASP A 295 -7.43 -0.06 -6.97
CA ASP A 295 -6.52 -0.83 -7.81
C ASP A 295 -7.27 -1.99 -8.49
N LYS A 296 -7.51 -1.88 -9.80
CA LYS A 296 -8.15 -2.93 -10.61
C LYS A 296 -7.36 -4.25 -10.62
N SER A 297 -6.05 -4.21 -10.35
CA SER A 297 -5.20 -5.40 -10.25
C SER A 297 -5.26 -6.06 -8.88
N HIS A 298 -5.69 -5.34 -7.84
CA HIS A 298 -5.70 -5.79 -6.46
C HIS A 298 -6.95 -5.34 -5.68
N VAL A 299 -8.12 -5.85 -6.09
CA VAL A 299 -9.39 -5.60 -5.40
C VAL A 299 -9.43 -6.34 -4.06
N VAL A 300 -9.66 -5.61 -2.97
CA VAL A 300 -9.70 -6.16 -1.60
C VAL A 300 -11.04 -5.89 -0.91
N THR A 301 -11.33 -6.67 0.13
CA THR A 301 -12.45 -6.39 1.04
C THR A 301 -11.90 -5.78 2.32
N LYS A 302 -12.41 -4.60 2.67
CA LYS A 302 -12.17 -3.87 3.91
C LYS A 302 -13.48 -3.77 4.70
N HIS A 303 -13.47 -3.11 5.84
CA HIS A 303 -14.67 -2.79 6.61
C HIS A 303 -15.00 -1.28 6.57
N LYS A 304 -16.16 -0.91 7.10
CA LYS A 304 -16.57 0.49 7.26
C LYS A 304 -15.72 1.21 8.32
N THR A 305 -15.34 0.46 9.36
CA THR A 305 -14.31 0.80 10.35
C THR A 305 -13.34 -0.37 10.42
N ASP A 306 -12.08 -0.22 10.03
CA ASP A 306 -11.07 -1.25 10.28
C ASP A 306 -10.32 -0.96 11.60
N SER A 307 -10.47 -1.86 12.56
CA SER A 307 -9.83 -1.76 13.88
C SER A 307 -8.58 -2.63 13.93
N TYR A 308 -7.40 -2.03 14.04
CA TYR A 308 -6.11 -2.70 14.12
C TYR A 308 -5.56 -2.71 15.54
N VAL A 309 -5.16 -3.89 16.05
CA VAL A 309 -4.61 -4.06 17.40
C VAL A 309 -3.34 -4.90 17.39
N ILE A 310 -2.30 -4.43 18.09
CA ILE A 310 -1.11 -5.24 18.42
C ILE A 310 -1.48 -6.18 19.57
N LYS A 311 -1.42 -7.49 19.36
CA LYS A 311 -2.00 -8.48 20.26
C LYS A 311 -1.40 -8.39 21.67
N GLY A 312 -2.27 -8.32 22.68
CA GLY A 312 -1.85 -8.24 24.07
C GLY A 312 -1.20 -6.91 24.46
N GLU A 313 -1.47 -5.84 23.72
CA GLU A 313 -1.25 -4.48 24.18
C GLU A 313 -2.14 -4.10 25.39
N PHE A 314 -2.03 -2.87 25.87
CA PHE A 314 -2.65 -2.41 27.11
C PHE A 314 -4.17 -2.26 27.03
N VAL A 315 -4.66 -1.61 25.97
CA VAL A 315 -6.07 -1.22 25.82
C VAL A 315 -6.94 -2.46 25.57
N ASP A 316 -6.57 -3.37 24.67
CA ASP A 316 -7.20 -4.69 24.52
C ASP A 316 -7.30 -5.45 25.86
N LYS A 317 -6.22 -5.54 26.63
CA LYS A 317 -6.19 -6.27 27.91
C LYS A 317 -7.09 -5.70 29.01
N PHE A 318 -7.39 -4.39 29.00
CA PHE A 318 -8.17 -3.75 30.08
C PHE A 318 -9.51 -3.15 29.63
N LEU A 319 -9.65 -2.87 28.34
CA LEU A 319 -10.79 -2.23 27.69
C LEU A 319 -11.32 -3.08 26.50
N GLY A 320 -10.65 -4.15 26.09
CA GLY A 320 -11.12 -5.03 25.02
C GLY A 320 -11.03 -4.41 23.63
N HIS A 321 -11.67 -5.08 22.68
CA HIS A 321 -11.65 -4.80 21.24
C HIS A 321 -13.08 -4.73 20.66
N TYR A 322 -13.20 -4.37 19.38
CA TYR A 322 -14.45 -4.49 18.62
C TYR A 322 -14.55 -5.89 18.01
N ASP A 323 -15.76 -6.34 17.67
CA ASP A 323 -15.99 -7.71 17.18
C ASP A 323 -15.22 -8.01 15.86
N GLY A 324 -14.98 -6.99 15.03
CA GLY A 324 -14.24 -7.08 13.77
C GLY A 324 -12.76 -6.63 13.85
N THR A 325 -12.15 -6.61 15.05
CA THR A 325 -10.75 -6.19 15.20
C THR A 325 -9.78 -7.18 14.54
N THR A 326 -8.88 -6.65 13.69
CA THR A 326 -7.72 -7.35 13.12
C THR A 326 -6.55 -7.28 14.10
N PHE A 327 -5.94 -8.43 14.41
CA PHE A 327 -4.86 -8.57 15.38
C PHE A 327 -3.52 -8.90 14.72
N PHE A 328 -2.47 -8.19 15.12
CA PHE A 328 -1.09 -8.46 14.74
C PHE A 328 -0.31 -9.10 15.90
N ASP A 329 0.31 -10.27 15.67
CA ASP A 329 0.99 -11.08 16.71
C ASP A 329 2.49 -11.31 16.42
N PHE A 330 3.15 -10.31 15.82
CA PHE A 330 4.58 -10.39 15.49
C PHE A 330 5.52 -9.92 16.63
N LYS A 331 4.98 -9.24 17.66
CA LYS A 331 5.75 -8.51 18.66
C LYS A 331 5.39 -8.90 20.09
N GLN A 332 6.41 -9.05 20.94
CA GLN A 332 6.27 -9.27 22.37
C GLN A 332 7.11 -8.24 23.13
N GLY A 333 6.63 -7.76 24.29
CA GLY A 333 7.36 -6.74 25.06
C GLY A 333 6.56 -6.05 26.16
N LYS A 334 7.06 -4.89 26.61
CA LYS A 334 6.34 -4.03 27.57
C LYS A 334 5.03 -3.54 26.94
N LEU A 335 3.94 -3.54 27.72
CA LEU A 335 2.59 -3.14 27.24
C LEU A 335 2.58 -1.77 26.55
N SER A 336 3.39 -0.81 27.01
CA SER A 336 3.54 0.50 26.37
C SER A 336 4.18 0.45 24.98
N GLY A 337 5.16 -0.44 24.78
CA GLY A 337 5.80 -0.66 23.49
C GLY A 337 4.97 -1.51 22.52
N LEU A 338 3.94 -2.20 23.00
CA LEU A 338 2.91 -2.83 22.15
C LEU A 338 1.80 -1.83 21.80
N HIS A 339 1.39 -0.99 22.75
CA HIS A 339 0.38 0.03 22.53
C HIS A 339 0.84 1.16 21.59
N ALA A 340 2.13 1.52 21.59
CA ALA A 340 2.62 2.65 20.80
C ALA A 340 2.34 2.52 19.29
N LEU A 341 1.77 3.58 18.69
CA LEU A 341 1.46 3.70 17.25
C LEU A 341 2.62 3.35 16.32
N SER A 342 3.87 3.57 16.74
CA SER A 342 5.08 3.18 16.01
C SER A 342 5.12 1.69 15.66
N SER A 343 4.47 0.84 16.47
CA SER A 343 4.39 -0.61 16.24
C SER A 343 3.73 -0.96 14.90
N PHE A 344 2.78 -0.15 14.42
CA PHE A 344 2.13 -0.37 13.12
C PHE A 344 3.02 0.01 11.92
N PHE A 345 4.24 0.51 12.15
CA PHE A 345 5.25 0.83 11.14
C PHE A 345 6.51 -0.04 11.26
N GLU A 346 6.48 -1.12 12.05
CA GLU A 346 7.61 -2.05 12.19
C GLU A 346 7.73 -3.03 11.00
N LYS A 347 8.87 -3.71 10.88
CA LYS A 347 9.10 -4.69 9.82
C LYS A 347 8.45 -6.03 10.17
N ASP A 348 7.26 -6.27 9.64
CA ASP A 348 6.53 -7.54 9.68
C ASP A 348 5.68 -7.74 8.41
N ASN A 349 5.54 -8.98 7.94
CA ASN A 349 4.84 -9.27 6.69
C ASN A 349 3.33 -8.96 6.78
N GLN A 350 2.67 -9.16 7.92
CA GLN A 350 1.25 -8.81 8.05
C GLN A 350 1.05 -7.29 7.98
N LEU A 351 2.03 -6.51 8.45
CA LEU A 351 2.05 -5.06 8.25
C LEU A 351 2.35 -4.67 6.79
N LYS A 352 3.26 -5.36 6.09
CA LYS A 352 3.46 -5.18 4.63
C LYS A 352 2.13 -5.39 3.89
N ASP A 353 1.48 -6.53 4.13
CA ASP A 353 0.31 -6.96 3.38
C ASP A 353 -0.94 -6.12 3.70
N THR A 354 -1.08 -5.62 4.94
CA THR A 354 -2.23 -4.78 5.34
C THR A 354 -2.10 -3.33 4.88
N PHE A 355 -0.87 -2.78 4.89
CA PHE A 355 -0.61 -1.34 4.70
C PHE A 355 0.16 -1.00 3.43
N SER A 356 0.41 -1.93 2.51
CA SER A 356 0.89 -1.57 1.15
C SER A 356 -0.27 -1.14 0.24
N GLN A 357 -0.10 -0.11 -0.59
CA GLN A 357 -1.07 0.30 -1.60
C GLN A 357 -0.36 0.60 -2.93
N GLY A 358 -0.67 -0.17 -3.98
CA GLY A 358 0.05 -0.07 -5.26
C GLY A 358 1.58 -0.16 -5.04
N TYR A 359 2.34 0.81 -5.55
CA TYR A 359 3.79 0.93 -5.32
C TYR A 359 4.16 1.58 -3.97
N ARG A 360 3.21 2.13 -3.19
CA ARG A 360 3.49 2.72 -1.88
C ARG A 360 3.58 1.65 -0.81
N ILE A 361 4.81 1.27 -0.47
CA ILE A 361 5.16 0.35 0.62
C ILE A 361 5.94 1.10 1.71
N ASP A 362 6.22 0.46 2.85
CA ASP A 362 7.06 1.06 3.88
C ASP A 362 8.55 0.81 3.63
N HIS A 363 9.40 1.79 3.95
CA HIS A 363 10.82 1.84 3.60
C HIS A 363 11.62 0.55 3.88
N HIS A 364 11.23 -0.23 4.89
CA HIS A 364 11.81 -1.53 5.22
C HIS A 364 11.63 -2.62 4.14
N TYR A 365 10.87 -2.32 3.07
CA TYR A 365 10.51 -3.20 1.97
C TYR A 365 10.93 -2.67 0.58
N ASP A 366 11.50 -1.46 0.48
CA ASP A 366 11.83 -0.80 -0.80
C ASP A 366 12.76 -1.63 -1.70
N ASN A 367 13.62 -2.44 -1.08
CA ASN A 367 14.60 -3.32 -1.70
C ASN A 367 14.13 -4.79 -1.78
N ASN A 368 12.84 -5.06 -1.61
CA ASN A 368 12.31 -6.39 -1.94
C ASN A 368 12.29 -6.57 -3.44
N ASP A 369 12.79 -7.70 -3.91
CA ASP A 369 12.70 -8.22 -5.27
C ASP A 369 12.09 -9.62 -5.10
N SER A 370 10.89 -9.83 -5.65
CA SER A 370 10.03 -10.95 -5.26
C SER A 370 10.15 -12.18 -6.18
N ASP A 371 10.72 -12.05 -7.37
CA ASP A 371 11.09 -13.15 -8.27
C ASP A 371 12.59 -13.24 -8.59
N ASN A 372 13.38 -12.23 -8.16
CA ASN A 372 14.85 -12.15 -8.22
C ASN A 372 15.39 -11.84 -9.63
N ASP A 373 14.65 -11.06 -10.41
CA ASP A 373 15.05 -10.64 -11.76
C ASP A 373 16.13 -9.54 -11.76
N GLY A 374 16.04 -8.56 -10.84
CA GLY A 374 16.88 -7.36 -10.77
C GLY A 374 16.13 -6.03 -10.57
N LEU A 375 14.79 -6.00 -10.69
CA LEU A 375 13.92 -4.89 -10.27
C LEU A 375 13.38 -5.11 -8.85
N THR A 376 12.90 -4.05 -8.19
CA THR A 376 12.21 -4.20 -6.89
C THR A 376 10.69 -4.20 -7.06
N ASP A 377 9.96 -4.78 -6.09
CA ASP A 377 8.48 -4.75 -5.96
C ASP A 377 7.89 -3.36 -6.31
N THR A 378 8.64 -2.30 -6.01
CA THR A 378 8.26 -0.89 -6.19
C THR A 378 8.58 -0.35 -7.59
N MET A 379 9.66 -0.79 -8.22
CA MET A 379 10.00 -0.41 -9.59
C MET A 379 9.03 -1.08 -10.57
N GLU A 380 8.82 -2.38 -10.41
CA GLU A 380 7.91 -3.18 -11.21
C GLU A 380 6.49 -2.62 -11.22
N LYS A 381 5.89 -2.38 -10.04
CA LYS A 381 4.56 -1.78 -9.92
C LYS A 381 4.44 -0.36 -10.48
N ARG A 382 5.57 0.36 -10.65
CA ARG A 382 5.58 1.64 -11.37
C ARG A 382 5.63 1.44 -12.89
N ILE A 383 6.26 0.38 -13.38
CA ILE A 383 6.27 0.01 -14.81
C ILE A 383 4.99 -0.77 -15.18
N GLY A 384 4.29 -1.35 -14.20
CA GLY A 384 3.12 -2.19 -14.41
C GLY A 384 3.43 -3.65 -14.76
N SER A 385 4.67 -4.09 -14.53
CA SER A 385 5.05 -5.52 -14.59
C SER A 385 4.55 -6.31 -13.38
N ASN A 386 4.76 -7.63 -13.39
CA ASN A 386 4.21 -8.57 -12.43
C ASN A 386 5.29 -9.14 -11.49
N ILE A 387 5.29 -8.65 -10.24
CA ILE A 387 6.20 -8.94 -9.10
C ILE A 387 6.48 -10.42 -8.73
N HIS A 388 5.97 -11.38 -9.49
CA HIS A 388 6.11 -12.82 -9.27
C HIS A 388 6.45 -13.55 -10.59
N LYS A 389 6.99 -12.85 -11.59
CA LYS A 389 7.21 -13.33 -12.96
C LYS A 389 8.26 -12.48 -13.71
N ALA A 390 9.54 -12.74 -13.41
CA ALA A 390 10.76 -12.10 -13.92
C ALA A 390 10.82 -11.70 -15.41
N ASP A 391 10.11 -12.40 -16.30
CA ASP A 391 9.82 -11.98 -17.68
C ASP A 391 8.29 -11.84 -17.72
N THR A 392 7.72 -10.64 -17.76
CA THR A 392 6.27 -10.46 -17.55
C THR A 392 5.44 -10.98 -18.73
N ASP A 393 5.88 -10.83 -19.98
CA ASP A 393 5.04 -11.11 -21.16
C ASP A 393 5.40 -12.37 -21.98
N ASN A 394 6.46 -13.08 -21.58
CA ASN A 394 6.98 -14.36 -22.10
C ASN A 394 7.74 -14.27 -23.43
N ASP A 395 8.54 -13.23 -23.66
CA ASP A 395 9.35 -13.10 -24.89
C ASP A 395 10.75 -13.75 -24.80
N GLY A 396 11.23 -14.04 -23.59
CA GLY A 396 12.55 -14.62 -23.32
C GLY A 396 13.60 -13.65 -22.77
N TYR A 397 13.25 -12.39 -22.49
CA TYR A 397 14.05 -11.42 -21.76
C TYR A 397 13.38 -11.06 -20.43
N ASP A 398 14.17 -10.82 -19.39
CA ASP A 398 13.63 -10.40 -18.09
C ASP A 398 13.32 -8.88 -18.04
N ASP A 399 12.37 -8.52 -17.19
CA ASP A 399 11.79 -7.18 -17.06
C ASP A 399 12.87 -6.15 -16.68
N SER A 400 13.87 -6.52 -15.88
CA SER A 400 15.05 -5.70 -15.58
C SER A 400 15.91 -5.51 -16.82
N THR A 401 16.24 -6.56 -17.58
CA THR A 401 17.00 -6.44 -18.83
C THR A 401 16.28 -5.53 -19.80
N GLU A 402 14.97 -5.72 -19.99
CA GLU A 402 14.15 -4.83 -20.80
C GLU A 402 14.12 -3.39 -20.29
N ALA A 403 13.80 -3.15 -19.02
CA ALA A 403 13.66 -1.82 -18.44
C ALA A 403 14.99 -1.04 -18.39
N TYR A 404 16.10 -1.69 -18.06
CA TYR A 404 17.43 -1.07 -18.12
C TYR A 404 17.87 -0.79 -19.56
N LEU A 405 17.46 -1.59 -20.55
CA LEU A 405 17.77 -1.33 -21.96
C LEU A 405 16.77 -0.37 -22.65
N GLY A 406 15.66 -0.01 -22.01
CA GLY A 406 14.64 0.87 -22.58
C GLY A 406 13.72 0.18 -23.60
N SER A 407 13.54 -1.12 -23.42
CA SER A 407 12.54 -1.95 -24.10
C SER A 407 11.18 -1.84 -23.38
N ASN A 408 10.23 -2.79 -23.54
CA ASN A 408 8.90 -2.65 -22.94
C ASN A 408 8.28 -3.98 -22.49
N VAL A 409 8.42 -4.24 -21.18
CA VAL A 409 7.97 -5.37 -20.32
C VAL A 409 6.49 -5.81 -20.39
N LEU A 410 5.74 -5.29 -21.35
CA LEU A 410 4.32 -5.53 -21.57
C LEU A 410 4.00 -5.72 -23.08
N ALA A 411 5.00 -5.87 -23.95
CA ALA A 411 4.82 -6.12 -25.37
C ALA A 411 5.99 -6.92 -26.03
N SER A 412 5.98 -8.25 -25.86
CA SER A 412 6.74 -9.34 -26.53
C SER A 412 7.06 -9.25 -28.04
N ASN A 413 6.66 -8.18 -28.71
CA ASN A 413 7.08 -7.81 -30.05
C ASN A 413 8.07 -6.64 -30.08
N ILE A 414 8.52 -6.13 -28.94
CA ILE A 414 9.47 -5.01 -28.78
C ILE A 414 10.60 -5.52 -27.89
N ILE A 415 11.64 -6.06 -28.49
CA ILE A 415 12.64 -6.89 -27.78
C ILE A 415 14.02 -6.22 -27.78
N PRO A 416 14.85 -6.41 -26.75
CA PRO A 416 16.26 -6.01 -26.77
C PRO A 416 17.12 -7.05 -27.51
N THR A 417 18.06 -6.60 -28.35
CA THR A 417 19.02 -7.49 -29.04
C THR A 417 20.42 -6.90 -29.07
N LEU A 418 21.43 -7.78 -29.05
CA LEU A 418 22.82 -7.44 -29.31
C LEU A 418 23.10 -7.54 -30.82
N THR A 419 23.85 -6.57 -31.38
CA THR A 419 24.30 -6.59 -32.78
C THR A 419 25.76 -6.11 -32.90
N GLU A 420 26.33 -6.15 -34.11
CA GLU A 420 27.62 -5.52 -34.43
C GLU A 420 27.68 -4.02 -34.11
N LYS A 421 26.54 -3.35 -33.90
CA LYS A 421 26.44 -1.91 -33.57
C LYS A 421 26.19 -1.64 -32.08
N GLY A 422 26.27 -2.68 -31.23
CA GLY A 422 25.93 -2.62 -29.82
C GLY A 422 24.49 -3.10 -29.55
N VAL A 423 23.93 -2.69 -28.41
CA VAL A 423 22.58 -3.06 -27.99
C VAL A 423 21.54 -2.18 -28.67
N GLN A 424 20.45 -2.79 -29.13
CA GLN A 424 19.38 -2.15 -29.89
C GLN A 424 18.01 -2.73 -29.52
N ILE A 425 16.96 -1.92 -29.54
CA ILE A 425 15.57 -2.39 -29.39
C ILE A 425 14.96 -2.62 -30.78
N VAL A 426 14.25 -3.73 -30.96
CA VAL A 426 13.69 -4.20 -32.24
C VAL A 426 12.19 -4.44 -32.12
N ASN A 427 11.41 -3.87 -33.04
CA ASN A 427 9.99 -4.19 -33.19
C ASN A 427 9.77 -5.31 -34.23
N LEU A 428 9.38 -6.51 -33.76
CA LEU A 428 9.10 -7.69 -34.57
C LEU A 428 7.86 -7.56 -35.47
N ASN A 429 6.93 -6.67 -35.13
CA ASN A 429 5.70 -6.41 -35.91
C ASN A 429 5.90 -5.36 -37.02
N ALA A 430 7.10 -4.78 -37.16
CA ALA A 430 7.41 -3.91 -38.29
C ALA A 430 7.59 -4.75 -39.58
N ASN A 431 6.80 -4.47 -40.61
CA ASN A 431 6.70 -5.30 -41.82
C ASN A 431 8.04 -5.43 -42.58
N GLY A 432 8.81 -6.48 -42.30
CA GLY A 432 10.06 -6.82 -43.00
C GLY A 432 11.29 -6.03 -42.53
N ASP A 433 11.14 -4.74 -42.26
CA ASP A 433 12.18 -3.89 -41.68
C ASP A 433 11.98 -3.74 -40.17
N SER A 434 12.68 -4.57 -39.39
CA SER A 434 12.78 -4.44 -37.93
C SER A 434 13.25 -3.04 -37.51
N THR A 435 12.32 -2.17 -37.10
CA THR A 435 12.66 -0.79 -36.72
C THR A 435 13.57 -0.81 -35.50
N THR A 436 14.81 -0.38 -35.72
CA THR A 436 15.92 -0.56 -34.78
C THR A 436 16.20 0.74 -34.04
N TYR A 437 16.08 0.73 -32.72
CA TYR A 437 16.42 1.87 -31.86
C TYR A 437 17.77 1.62 -31.19
N SER A 438 18.81 2.35 -31.61
CA SER A 438 20.14 2.28 -30.98
C SER A 438 20.16 3.09 -29.70
N ILE A 439 20.32 2.43 -28.55
CA ILE A 439 20.24 3.07 -27.23
C ILE A 439 21.57 3.66 -26.75
N HIS A 440 22.71 3.07 -27.14
CA HIS A 440 24.07 3.50 -26.79
C HIS A 440 25.05 3.18 -27.94
N ALA A 441 26.10 3.98 -28.08
CA ALA A 441 27.11 3.86 -29.15
C ALA A 441 28.52 3.78 -28.56
N GLU A 442 28.85 2.64 -27.94
CA GLU A 442 30.20 2.29 -27.48
C GLU A 442 30.75 1.09 -28.28
N GLN A 443 32.08 0.98 -28.37
CA GLN A 443 32.72 0.12 -29.37
C GLN A 443 32.43 -1.38 -29.17
N PRO A 444 31.94 -2.11 -30.20
CA PRO A 444 31.30 -3.43 -30.07
C PRO A 444 32.27 -4.60 -29.83
N ILE A 445 33.58 -4.35 -29.86
CA ILE A 445 34.61 -5.38 -30.00
C ILE A 445 34.73 -6.28 -28.75
N ALA A 446 34.38 -5.79 -27.55
CA ALA A 446 34.41 -6.58 -26.32
C ALA A 446 33.22 -7.56 -26.23
N LEU A 447 31.99 -7.07 -26.31
CA LEU A 447 30.76 -7.88 -26.19
C LEU A 447 30.64 -8.93 -27.31
N THR A 448 31.04 -8.58 -28.54
CA THR A 448 31.07 -9.53 -29.67
C THR A 448 32.25 -10.50 -29.64
N ALA A 449 33.16 -10.39 -28.66
CA ALA A 449 34.21 -11.38 -28.39
C ALA A 449 33.78 -12.36 -27.29
N GLU A 450 33.15 -11.89 -26.20
CA GLU A 450 32.51 -12.75 -25.18
C GLU A 450 31.49 -13.69 -25.86
N TYR A 451 30.62 -13.18 -26.75
CA TYR A 451 29.65 -14.00 -27.48
C TYR A 451 30.30 -15.08 -28.38
N ARG A 452 31.35 -14.73 -29.14
CA ARG A 452 32.00 -15.69 -30.07
C ARG A 452 32.71 -16.83 -29.34
N ALA A 453 33.32 -16.54 -28.19
CA ALA A 453 33.96 -17.56 -27.38
C ALA A 453 32.97 -18.62 -26.84
N ALA A 454 31.69 -18.27 -26.69
CA ALA A 454 30.64 -19.20 -26.27
C ALA A 454 30.13 -20.09 -27.41
N ASP A 455 29.86 -19.53 -28.61
CA ASP A 455 29.43 -20.30 -29.79
C ASP A 455 30.53 -21.29 -30.27
N GLU A 456 31.81 -20.92 -30.14
CA GLU A 456 32.95 -21.80 -30.49
C GLU A 456 33.25 -22.90 -29.43
N ALA A 457 32.59 -22.88 -28.27
CA ALA A 457 32.86 -23.83 -27.17
C ALA A 457 32.02 -25.13 -27.20
N ALA A 458 31.07 -25.28 -28.14
CA ALA A 458 30.34 -26.53 -28.32
C ALA A 458 31.27 -27.64 -28.86
N PRO A 459 31.28 -28.85 -28.25
CA PRO A 459 32.42 -29.76 -28.39
C PRO A 459 32.53 -30.45 -29.75
N MET A 460 33.59 -30.13 -30.51
CA MET A 460 34.06 -30.99 -31.60
C MET A 460 34.55 -32.33 -31.05
N ALA A 461 34.15 -33.44 -31.70
CA ALA A 461 34.44 -34.78 -31.23
C ALA A 461 35.90 -35.21 -31.42
N ILE A 462 36.35 -36.08 -30.50
CA ILE A 462 37.73 -36.59 -30.33
C ILE A 462 38.21 -37.44 -31.51
N ASN A 463 39.50 -37.35 -31.86
CA ASN A 463 40.29 -38.52 -32.32
C ASN A 463 41.82 -38.29 -32.33
N SER A 464 42.59 -39.27 -31.81
CA SER A 464 44.06 -39.50 -31.96
C SER A 464 45.03 -38.40 -31.44
N GLU A 465 46.27 -38.68 -31.02
CA GLU A 465 46.93 -39.80 -30.32
C GLU A 465 48.32 -39.30 -29.83
N LEU A 466 48.91 -39.89 -28.76
CA LEU A 466 50.36 -39.99 -28.41
C LEU A 466 51.27 -38.72 -28.60
N ALA A 467 52.06 -38.23 -27.62
CA ALA A 467 52.92 -38.95 -26.67
C ALA A 467 53.56 -38.04 -25.58
N GLU A 468 54.19 -38.67 -24.57
CA GLU A 468 55.43 -38.35 -23.80
C GLU A 468 56.12 -36.95 -23.90
N SER A 469 56.76 -36.38 -22.85
CA SER A 469 57.18 -36.84 -21.49
C SER A 469 57.73 -35.66 -20.61
N SER A 470 58.24 -35.98 -19.39
CA SER A 470 59.25 -35.19 -18.60
C SER A 470 58.73 -33.99 -17.76
N LEU A 471 59.16 -33.69 -16.51
CA LEU A 471 60.06 -34.36 -15.52
C LEU A 471 59.64 -33.97 -14.05
N LEU A 472 60.43 -34.35 -13.03
CA LEU A 472 60.14 -34.32 -11.58
C LEU A 472 60.66 -33.08 -10.80
N ALA A 473 60.00 -32.82 -9.66
CA ALA A 473 60.54 -32.32 -8.36
C ALA A 473 61.11 -30.87 -8.31
N THR A 474 61.29 -30.21 -7.15
CA THR A 474 61.41 -30.69 -5.74
C THR A 474 60.78 -29.70 -4.73
N GLU A 475 60.82 -30.04 -3.44
CA GLU A 475 60.10 -29.47 -2.27
C GLU A 475 61.05 -28.72 -1.29
N PHE A 476 60.61 -28.41 -0.05
CA PHE A 476 61.36 -27.89 1.14
C PHE A 476 61.67 -26.35 1.19
N GLU A 477 61.61 -25.64 2.34
CA GLU A 477 61.01 -25.93 3.68
C GLU A 477 60.73 -24.64 4.52
N GLN A 478 60.35 -24.83 5.80
CA GLN A 478 59.99 -23.89 6.89
C GLN A 478 61.29 -23.40 7.67
N PRO A 479 61.39 -22.93 8.97
CA PRO A 479 60.49 -23.12 10.16
C PRO A 479 60.56 -22.20 11.45
N PHE A 480 59.85 -22.63 12.52
CA PHE A 480 59.91 -22.34 14.01
C PHE A 480 59.69 -20.87 14.52
N GLU A 481 58.60 -20.47 15.24
CA GLU A 481 58.09 -20.74 16.65
C GLU A 481 58.52 -19.66 17.70
N THR A 482 58.01 -19.49 18.96
CA THR A 482 57.29 -20.33 19.96
C THR A 482 56.55 -19.48 21.06
N GLU A 483 55.54 -20.04 21.78
CA GLU A 483 55.00 -19.65 23.14
C GLU A 483 54.41 -18.21 23.38
N VAL A 484 53.70 -17.80 24.47
CA VAL A 484 53.20 -18.38 25.77
C VAL A 484 51.81 -17.75 26.17
N PHE A 485 51.21 -18.13 27.33
CA PHE A 485 49.85 -17.71 27.78
C PHE A 485 49.77 -17.33 29.29
N SER A 486 49.36 -16.09 29.69
CA SER A 486 48.84 -15.78 31.06
C SER A 486 48.35 -14.34 31.38
N LEU A 487 47.12 -14.22 31.90
CA LEU A 487 46.61 -13.42 33.04
C LEU A 487 46.96 -11.91 33.29
N SER A 488 45.96 -11.04 33.02
CA SER A 488 45.33 -10.01 33.90
C SER A 488 46.10 -9.16 34.96
N SER A 489 45.98 -7.81 34.86
CA SER A 489 45.70 -6.89 36.00
C SER A 489 45.21 -5.49 35.54
N GLU A 490 44.59 -4.72 36.46
CA GLU A 490 43.69 -3.55 36.24
C GLU A 490 44.34 -2.15 36.02
N PHE A 491 43.47 -1.15 35.74
CA PHE A 491 43.64 0.33 35.81
C PHE A 491 44.61 0.98 34.78
N SER A 492 44.31 2.12 34.12
CA SER A 492 43.46 3.27 34.51
C SER A 492 43.05 4.15 33.29
N ALA A 493 42.15 5.12 33.54
CA ALA A 493 41.86 6.34 32.75
C ALA A 493 41.10 6.26 31.40
N ASN A 494 39.81 6.63 31.48
CA ASN A 494 39.06 7.56 30.62
C ASN A 494 39.29 7.57 29.08
N ASP A 495 38.26 7.21 28.32
CA ASP A 495 37.42 8.23 27.66
C ASP A 495 35.98 7.70 27.42
N ASP A 496 35.07 8.55 26.93
CA ASP A 496 33.61 8.34 27.02
C ASP A 496 33.01 7.17 26.19
N ASN A 497 32.02 6.50 26.78
CA ASN A 497 31.26 5.42 26.17
C ASN A 497 29.94 5.93 25.53
N LEU A 498 29.70 5.61 24.26
CA LEU A 498 28.51 6.02 23.51
C LEU A 498 27.23 5.33 24.01
N ASN A 499 26.51 6.00 24.91
CA ASN A 499 25.15 5.61 25.28
C ASN A 499 24.21 5.67 24.07
N ALA A 500 23.61 4.54 23.69
CA ALA A 500 22.53 4.48 22.71
C ALA A 500 21.24 5.09 23.30
N ILE A 501 21.02 6.38 23.08
CA ILE A 501 19.90 7.11 23.68
C ILE A 501 18.60 6.83 22.92
N ASN A 502 17.64 6.17 23.57
CA ASN A 502 16.27 6.08 23.09
C ASN A 502 15.58 7.45 23.24
N VAL A 503 15.47 8.22 22.15
CA VAL A 503 14.74 9.50 22.11
C VAL A 503 13.89 9.59 20.85
N ALA A 504 12.55 9.70 21.00
CA ALA A 504 11.62 10.34 20.05
C ALA A 504 10.13 10.23 20.47
N ALA A 505 9.79 10.22 21.77
CA ALA A 505 8.38 10.17 22.22
C ALA A 505 8.10 10.80 23.60
N ASN A 506 8.93 11.76 24.03
CA ASN A 506 8.67 12.57 25.23
C ASN A 506 9.52 13.85 25.16
N ASP A 507 8.88 15.00 25.15
CA ASP A 507 9.13 15.99 26.20
C ASP A 507 7.85 16.82 26.44
N SER A 508 7.60 17.19 27.69
CA SER A 508 6.35 17.80 28.14
C SER A 508 6.63 19.09 28.91
N ASN A 509 6.54 20.22 28.22
CA ASN A 509 6.61 21.54 28.86
C ASN A 509 5.80 22.58 28.08
N PHE A 510 4.57 22.84 28.53
CA PHE A 510 3.90 24.11 28.29
C PHE A 510 3.09 24.54 29.51
N SER A 511 3.59 25.57 30.18
CA SER A 511 2.79 26.46 31.02
C SER A 511 2.58 27.75 30.22
N TYR A 512 1.34 28.24 30.16
CA TYR A 512 1.03 29.55 29.58
C TYR A 512 0.67 30.53 30.72
N PRO A 513 1.14 31.79 30.66
CA PRO A 513 0.88 32.75 31.71
C PRO A 513 -0.62 33.08 31.81
N ALA A 514 -1.11 33.27 33.04
CA ALA A 514 -2.48 33.71 33.28
C ALA A 514 -2.74 35.08 32.63
N ALA A 515 -3.97 35.30 32.16
CA ALA A 515 -4.35 36.50 31.42
C ALA A 515 -4.11 37.79 32.22
N THR A 516 -3.22 38.64 31.72
CA THR A 516 -3.01 40.00 32.22
C THR A 516 -3.59 41.02 31.23
N HIS A 517 -4.40 41.94 31.73
CA HIS A 517 -4.94 43.03 30.91
C HIS A 517 -3.81 43.95 30.44
N PHE A 518 -3.75 44.22 29.13
CA PHE A 518 -3.11 45.40 28.57
C PHE A 518 -4.10 46.14 27.67
N ALA A 519 -4.13 47.47 27.78
CA ALA A 519 -5.09 48.34 27.12
C ALA A 519 -4.41 49.23 26.04
N GLY A 520 -5.15 49.55 24.98
CA GLY A 520 -4.70 50.37 23.84
C GLY A 520 -3.96 49.53 22.79
N PHE A 521 -4.50 49.32 21.58
CA PHE A 521 -4.91 50.37 20.64
C PHE A 521 -6.13 49.99 19.80
N THR A 522 -6.88 50.98 19.33
CA THR A 522 -8.07 50.80 18.49
C THR A 522 -7.78 50.93 17.00
N ALA A 523 -8.23 49.96 16.20
CA ALA A 523 -8.39 50.08 14.75
C ALA A 523 -9.64 49.30 14.32
N ASN A 524 -10.57 49.95 13.63
CA ASN A 524 -11.88 49.37 13.30
C ASN A 524 -11.82 48.54 12.01
N ILE A 525 -12.35 47.32 12.04
CA ILE A 525 -12.99 46.68 10.88
C ILE A 525 -14.31 46.08 11.39
N GLU A 526 -15.41 46.36 10.70
CA GLU A 526 -16.76 45.97 11.14
C GLU A 526 -17.08 44.52 10.80
N VAL A 527 -17.80 43.83 11.70
CA VAL A 527 -18.36 42.50 11.46
C VAL A 527 -19.88 42.65 11.26
N PRO A 528 -20.44 42.30 10.09
CA PRO A 528 -21.88 42.40 9.87
C PRO A 528 -22.66 41.42 10.76
N GLN A 529 -23.49 41.94 11.67
CA GLN A 529 -24.48 41.13 12.36
C GLN A 529 -25.67 40.84 11.44
N TYR A 530 -26.00 39.57 11.26
CA TYR A 530 -27.34 39.16 10.82
C TYR A 530 -28.10 38.58 12.00
N GLY A 531 -29.09 39.34 12.48
CA GLY A 531 -29.96 38.94 13.58
C GLY A 531 -30.95 37.85 13.17
N ALA A 532 -31.34 37.01 14.13
CA ALA A 532 -32.40 36.04 13.92
C ALA A 532 -33.76 36.73 13.79
N ALA A 533 -34.58 36.27 12.84
CA ALA A 533 -36.00 36.56 12.76
C ALA A 533 -36.77 35.24 12.83
N VAL A 534 -37.67 35.12 13.82
CA VAL A 534 -38.52 33.95 14.04
C VAL A 534 -39.97 34.33 13.70
N MET A 535 -40.66 33.43 13.01
CA MET A 535 -42.11 33.22 13.09
C MET A 535 -42.38 31.74 13.24
#